data_AF-A0A7S4NK87-F1
#
_entry.id   AF-A0A7S4NK87-F1
#
_cell.length_a   1.000
_cell.length_b   1.000
_cell.length_c   1.000
_cell.angle_alpha   90.00
_cell.angle_beta   90.00
_cell.angle_gamma   90.00
#
_symmetry.space_group_name_H-M   'P 1'
#
loop_
_entity.id
_entity.type
_entity.pdbx_description
1 polymer ?
#
loop_
_entity_poly.entity_id
_entity_poly.type
_entity_poly.pdbx_seq_one_letter_code
_entity_poly.pdbx_strand_id
1 'polypeptide(L)'
;MTDKEYMITNGVCRTIDVAYYDPLSIAPYTTYTSSTTVRGIDADVYTYNSSTYNVTLFVEKADNSIPLTLTQKASFYESTNQYDHFVGGVDFDSLFFEIPDVCTPPGVICPGEGVQDLEVYRYHAAHLNSLADQNGASQIGVTAFICQAAGTDAEPTYSWISKYTVSVDTAWGNYGLCNLHNCWTLNPNAVGREYSYGVTEDSGQCAPDSPTFGEWYSFTSVSECPSGVPVGPENNCSWQTKQLLQTIDIDCLKNLGFLHDCKADRGFPFPTATATLQKGFETCPDPNSPTPPPHS
;
A
#
# COMPACT_ATOMS: atom_id res chain seq x y z
N MET A 1 5.59 -21.42 -8.43
CA MET A 1 5.05 -21.00 -7.13
C MET A 1 5.81 -19.74 -6.76
N THR A 2 5.11 -18.63 -6.55
CA THR A 2 5.71 -17.44 -5.96
C THR A 2 5.83 -17.68 -4.46
N ASP A 3 6.96 -17.27 -3.88
CA ASP A 3 7.09 -17.24 -2.43
C ASP A 3 6.22 -16.11 -1.88
N LYS A 4 5.64 -16.31 -0.70
CA LYS A 4 4.78 -15.32 -0.05
C LYS A 4 5.45 -14.78 1.20
N GLU A 5 5.44 -13.47 1.33
CA GLU A 5 5.68 -12.80 2.60
C GLU A 5 4.33 -12.58 3.30
N TYR A 6 4.31 -12.82 4.61
CA TYR A 6 3.14 -12.58 5.46
C TYR A 6 3.42 -11.40 6.38
N MET A 7 2.65 -10.34 6.23
CA MET A 7 2.75 -9.13 7.03
C MET A 7 1.51 -9.02 7.91
N ILE A 8 1.69 -9.08 9.23
CA ILE A 8 0.60 -8.86 10.19
C ILE A 8 0.74 -7.44 10.72
N THR A 9 -0.27 -6.62 10.50
CA THR A 9 -0.35 -5.28 11.08
C THR A 9 -1.69 -5.15 11.77
N ASN A 10 -1.65 -4.83 13.07
CA ASN A 10 -2.81 -4.68 13.93
C ASN A 10 -3.81 -5.84 13.81
N GLY A 11 -3.33 -7.09 13.81
CA GLY A 11 -4.20 -8.26 13.75
C GLY A 11 -4.66 -8.65 12.34
N VAL A 12 -4.46 -7.81 11.31
CA VAL A 12 -4.79 -8.16 9.93
C VAL A 12 -3.57 -8.68 9.20
N CYS A 13 -3.70 -9.88 8.63
CA CYS A 13 -2.68 -10.44 7.76
C CYS A 13 -2.84 -10.00 6.32
N ARG A 14 -1.71 -9.59 5.73
CA ARG A 14 -1.55 -9.24 4.32
C ARG A 14 -0.50 -10.18 3.74
N THR A 15 -0.75 -10.67 2.53
CA THR A 15 0.28 -11.38 1.78
C THR A 15 0.96 -10.42 0.82
N ILE A 16 2.20 -10.68 0.45
CA ILE A 16 2.84 -10.04 -0.69
C ILE A 16 3.55 -11.15 -1.46
N ASP A 17 3.34 -11.20 -2.77
CA ASP A 17 4.17 -12.05 -3.61
C ASP A 17 5.56 -11.43 -3.69
N VAL A 18 6.56 -12.11 -3.11
CA VAL A 18 7.94 -11.64 -3.11
C VAL A 18 8.81 -12.63 -3.85
N ALA A 19 9.80 -12.10 -4.57
CA ALA A 19 10.94 -12.93 -4.95
C ALA A 19 11.79 -13.10 -3.69
N TYR A 20 12.21 -14.34 -3.40
CA TYR A 20 13.18 -14.58 -2.33
C TYR A 20 14.36 -13.61 -2.45
N TYR A 21 14.63 -12.88 -1.37
CA TYR A 21 15.70 -11.90 -1.30
C TYR A 21 16.52 -12.14 -0.04
N ASP A 22 17.77 -12.56 -0.23
CA ASP A 22 18.77 -12.63 0.82
C ASP A 22 19.79 -11.49 0.62
N PRO A 23 19.75 -10.41 1.44
CA PRO A 23 20.68 -9.30 1.30
C PRO A 23 22.14 -9.68 1.57
N LEU A 24 22.40 -10.79 2.29
CA LEU A 24 23.75 -11.28 2.60
C LEU A 24 24.31 -12.25 1.56
N SER A 25 23.47 -12.76 0.65
CA SER A 25 23.90 -13.61 -0.48
C SER A 25 24.91 -12.93 -1.41
N ILE A 26 25.07 -11.60 -1.32
CA ILE A 26 26.08 -10.83 -2.05
C ILE A 26 27.49 -11.00 -1.49
N ALA A 27 27.65 -11.46 -0.25
CA ALA A 27 28.94 -11.53 0.44
C ALA A 27 30.05 -12.24 -0.36
N PRO A 28 29.81 -13.38 -1.05
CA PRO A 28 30.84 -14.05 -1.85
C PRO A 28 31.34 -13.24 -3.07
N TYR A 29 30.62 -12.20 -3.48
CA TYR A 29 30.98 -11.34 -4.61
C TYR A 29 31.71 -10.06 -4.18
N THR A 30 31.81 -9.82 -2.87
CA THR A 30 32.50 -8.64 -2.33
C THR A 30 34.01 -8.88 -2.26
N THR A 31 34.79 -7.80 -2.33
CA THR A 31 36.24 -7.81 -2.20
C THR A 31 36.66 -7.00 -0.98
N TYR A 32 37.59 -7.52 -0.19
CA TYR A 32 38.20 -6.78 0.91
C TYR A 32 38.83 -5.48 0.41
N THR A 33 38.60 -4.39 1.13
CA THR A 33 39.12 -3.05 0.78
C THR A 33 39.95 -2.42 1.89
N SER A 34 39.49 -2.53 3.14
CA SER A 34 40.10 -1.85 4.28
C SER A 34 39.63 -2.48 5.59
N SER A 35 40.14 -1.97 6.71
CA SER A 35 39.61 -2.24 8.05
C SER A 35 39.26 -0.93 8.74
N THR A 36 38.27 -0.96 9.61
CA THR A 36 37.80 0.20 10.39
C THR A 36 37.25 -0.24 11.74
N THR A 37 36.67 0.68 12.49
CA THR A 37 35.91 0.38 13.71
C THR A 37 34.45 0.75 13.51
N VAL A 38 33.53 -0.18 13.76
CA VAL A 38 32.08 0.03 13.73
C VAL A 38 31.56 -0.10 15.15
N ARG A 39 31.08 1.01 15.74
CA ARG A 39 30.54 1.04 17.12
C ARG A 39 31.49 0.44 18.18
N GLY A 40 32.79 0.68 18.03
CA GLY A 40 33.81 0.15 18.93
C GLY A 40 34.27 -1.28 18.65
N ILE A 41 33.74 -1.93 17.61
CA ILE A 41 34.15 -3.27 17.17
C ILE A 41 35.06 -3.14 15.95
N ASP A 42 36.21 -3.80 15.98
CA ASP A 42 37.12 -3.85 14.83
C ASP A 42 36.48 -4.66 13.69
N ALA A 43 36.45 -4.06 12.51
CA ALA A 43 35.73 -4.57 11.36
C ALA A 43 36.59 -4.59 10.10
N ASP A 44 36.48 -5.65 9.31
CA ASP A 44 36.96 -5.67 7.94
C ASP A 44 35.85 -5.19 6.98
N VAL A 45 36.24 -4.42 5.97
CA VAL A 45 35.33 -3.75 5.03
C VAL A 45 35.46 -4.40 3.67
N TYR A 46 34.34 -4.93 3.19
CA TYR A 46 34.21 -5.55 1.88
C TYR A 46 33.31 -4.70 0.99
N THR A 47 33.66 -4.58 -0.29
CA THR A 47 32.84 -3.84 -1.24
C THR A 47 32.57 -4.64 -2.49
N TYR A 48 31.40 -4.41 -3.08
CA TYR A 48 31.06 -4.81 -4.43
C TYR A 48 30.56 -3.57 -5.16
N ASN A 49 31.12 -3.27 -6.33
CA ASN A 49 30.72 -2.11 -7.12
C ASN A 49 30.42 -2.54 -8.55
N SER A 50 29.24 -2.18 -9.04
CA SER A 50 28.82 -2.34 -10.43
C SER A 50 28.31 -1.00 -10.98
N SER A 51 27.95 -0.96 -12.27
CA SER A 51 27.39 0.24 -12.88
C SER A 51 26.01 0.63 -12.30
N THR A 52 25.30 -0.29 -11.67
CA THR A 52 23.91 -0.09 -11.20
C THR A 52 23.72 -0.38 -9.72
N TYR A 53 24.71 -0.98 -9.05
CA TYR A 53 24.56 -1.49 -7.69
C TYR A 53 25.90 -1.49 -6.95
N ASN A 54 25.92 -0.90 -5.77
CA ASN A 54 27.08 -0.85 -4.90
C ASN A 54 26.73 -1.39 -3.52
N VAL A 55 27.64 -2.15 -2.92
CA VAL A 55 27.49 -2.74 -1.60
C VAL A 55 28.75 -2.49 -0.80
N THR A 56 28.57 -2.12 0.47
CA THR A 56 29.63 -2.10 1.48
C THR A 56 29.18 -2.98 2.64
N LEU A 57 29.90 -4.05 2.90
CA LEU A 57 29.67 -4.99 4.00
C LEU A 57 30.79 -4.85 5.02
N PHE A 58 30.42 -4.60 6.27
CA PHE A 58 31.33 -4.56 7.41
C PHE A 58 31.16 -5.86 8.19
N VAL A 59 32.24 -6.60 8.40
CA VAL A 59 32.23 -7.88 9.11
C VAL A 59 33.16 -7.76 10.31
N GLU A 60 32.78 -8.35 11.45
CA GLU A 60 33.64 -8.37 12.63
C GLU A 60 34.96 -9.08 12.33
N LYS A 61 36.07 -8.43 12.69
CA LYS A 61 37.41 -8.94 12.38
C LYS A 61 37.80 -10.16 13.23
N ALA A 62 37.28 -10.22 14.46
CA ALA A 62 37.51 -11.35 15.36
C ALA A 62 36.78 -12.62 14.90
N ASP A 63 35.62 -12.45 14.25
CA ASP A 63 34.80 -13.52 13.70
C ASP A 63 34.19 -13.08 12.35
N ASN A 64 34.85 -13.52 11.27
CA ASN A 64 34.49 -13.19 9.89
C ASN A 64 33.12 -13.73 9.44
N SER A 65 32.31 -14.30 10.33
CA SER A 65 30.94 -14.72 10.07
C SER A 65 29.87 -13.72 10.56
N ILE A 66 30.25 -12.70 11.32
CA ILE A 66 29.32 -11.76 11.95
C ILE A 66 29.26 -10.45 11.14
N PRO A 67 28.19 -10.19 10.37
CA PRO A 67 28.02 -8.92 9.69
C PRO A 67 27.64 -7.85 10.73
N LEU A 68 28.27 -6.68 10.68
CA LEU A 68 28.01 -5.55 11.57
C LEU A 68 27.09 -4.52 10.90
N THR A 69 27.38 -4.23 9.63
CA THR A 69 26.63 -3.27 8.83
C THR A 69 26.65 -3.72 7.36
N LEU A 70 25.52 -3.56 6.68
CA LEU A 70 25.40 -3.72 5.23
C LEU A 70 24.79 -2.46 4.64
N THR A 71 25.56 -1.75 3.81
CA THR A 71 25.06 -0.62 3.01
C THR A 71 24.87 -1.07 1.57
N GLN A 72 23.70 -0.80 1.00
CA GLN A 72 23.34 -1.14 -0.38
C GLN A 72 22.88 0.11 -1.09
N LYS A 73 23.35 0.35 -2.30
CA LYS A 73 23.03 1.54 -3.09
C LYS A 73 22.78 1.19 -4.55
N ALA A 74 21.58 1.51 -5.03
CA ALA A 74 21.15 1.45 -6.42
C ALA A 74 20.75 2.87 -6.90
N SER A 75 20.43 3.02 -8.18
CA SER A 75 20.04 4.32 -8.76
C SER A 75 18.83 4.99 -8.09
N PHE A 76 17.96 4.21 -7.44
CA PHE A 76 16.70 4.67 -6.85
C PHE A 76 16.54 4.30 -5.37
N TYR A 77 17.57 3.74 -4.75
CA TYR A 77 17.49 3.22 -3.38
C TYR A 77 18.85 3.24 -2.70
N GLU A 78 18.87 3.62 -1.43
CA GLU A 78 20.01 3.44 -0.54
C GLU A 78 19.49 2.91 0.80
N SER A 79 20.09 1.83 1.29
CA SER A 79 19.83 1.32 2.64
C SER A 79 21.11 1.08 3.40
N THR A 80 21.01 1.17 4.72
CA THR A 80 22.02 0.72 5.64
C THR A 80 21.34 -0.10 6.71
N ASN A 81 21.56 -1.41 6.67
CA ASN A 81 21.14 -2.34 7.70
C ASN A 81 22.25 -2.45 8.74
N GLN A 82 21.87 -2.28 10.00
CA GLN A 82 22.76 -2.46 11.13
C GLN A 82 22.35 -3.73 11.85
N TYR A 83 23.32 -4.59 12.10
CA TYR A 83 23.08 -5.86 12.77
C TYR A 83 23.81 -5.91 14.11
N ASP A 84 23.26 -6.65 15.06
CA ASP A 84 23.80 -6.83 16.40
C ASP A 84 23.20 -8.12 16.99
N HIS A 85 23.75 -8.60 18.11
CA HIS A 85 23.25 -9.76 18.86
C HIS A 85 23.06 -11.04 18.02
N PHE A 86 24.02 -11.38 17.15
CA PHE A 86 23.98 -12.64 16.42
C PHE A 86 24.09 -13.83 17.36
N VAL A 87 23.18 -14.78 17.18
CA VAL A 87 23.27 -16.10 17.81
C VAL A 87 23.40 -17.12 16.69
N GLY A 88 24.61 -17.65 16.51
CA GLY A 88 24.88 -18.68 15.52
C GLY A 88 24.34 -20.05 15.95
N GLY A 89 23.94 -20.88 14.99
CA GLY A 89 23.61 -22.29 15.23
C GLY A 89 22.39 -22.53 16.12
N VAL A 90 21.50 -21.55 16.25
CA VAL A 90 20.20 -21.78 16.87
C VAL A 90 19.33 -22.51 15.87
N ASP A 91 18.98 -23.75 16.18
CA ASP A 91 17.81 -24.37 15.57
C ASP A 91 16.61 -23.54 16.02
N PHE A 92 16.15 -22.64 15.16
CA PHE A 92 14.88 -21.98 15.39
C PHE A 92 13.84 -23.07 15.49
N ASP A 93 12.99 -22.97 16.52
CA ASP A 93 11.80 -23.80 16.60
C ASP A 93 11.07 -23.68 15.26
N SER A 94 10.69 -24.81 14.64
CA SER A 94 9.97 -24.79 13.37
C SER A 94 8.72 -23.92 13.43
N LEU A 95 8.16 -23.76 14.63
CA LEU A 95 7.05 -22.84 14.94
C LEU A 95 7.34 -21.38 14.54
N PHE A 96 8.60 -20.94 14.48
CA PHE A 96 8.96 -19.57 14.10
C PHE A 96 8.60 -19.25 12.65
N PHE A 97 8.62 -20.26 11.77
CA PHE A 97 8.31 -20.11 10.35
C PHE A 97 6.91 -20.66 10.01
N GLU A 98 6.15 -21.13 10.99
CA GLU A 98 4.76 -21.51 10.77
C GLU A 98 3.93 -20.26 10.45
N ILE A 99 3.07 -20.40 9.43
CA ILE A 99 2.17 -19.33 9.02
C ILE A 99 1.16 -19.11 10.16
N PRO A 100 1.06 -17.90 10.73
CA PRO A 100 0.11 -17.64 11.81
C PRO A 100 -1.33 -17.92 11.37
N ASP A 101 -2.18 -18.38 12.29
CA ASP A 101 -3.58 -18.74 11.97
C ASP A 101 -4.34 -17.60 11.27
N VAL A 102 -4.09 -16.35 11.68
CA VAL A 102 -4.68 -15.15 11.08
C VAL A 102 -4.30 -14.92 9.62
N CYS A 103 -3.23 -15.58 9.16
CA CYS A 103 -2.76 -15.59 7.78
C CYS A 103 -3.27 -16.78 6.96
N THR A 104 -4.08 -17.66 7.55
CA THR A 104 -4.64 -18.82 6.84
C THR A 104 -5.87 -18.39 6.02
N PRO A 105 -5.90 -18.65 4.71
CA PRO A 105 -7.07 -18.33 3.89
C PRO A 105 -8.37 -18.97 4.40
N PRO A 106 -9.52 -18.29 4.26
CA PRO A 106 -9.71 -17.00 3.60
C PRO A 106 -9.37 -15.79 4.49
N GLY A 107 -8.84 -15.98 5.70
CA GLY A 107 -8.79 -14.92 6.70
C GLY A 107 -10.18 -14.61 7.29
N VAL A 108 -10.28 -13.50 8.01
CA VAL A 108 -11.53 -13.07 8.66
C VAL A 108 -12.47 -12.45 7.62
N ILE A 109 -13.74 -12.82 7.66
CA ILE A 109 -14.83 -12.17 6.92
C ILE A 109 -15.81 -11.57 7.92
N CYS A 110 -16.11 -10.29 7.77
CA CYS A 110 -17.01 -9.58 8.66
C CYS A 110 -18.47 -10.00 8.44
N PRO A 111 -19.33 -9.92 9.47
CA PRO A 111 -20.76 -10.00 9.28
C PRO A 111 -21.21 -8.88 8.34
N GLY A 112 -21.67 -9.23 7.13
CA GLY A 112 -22.20 -8.25 6.18
C GLY A 112 -23.60 -7.79 6.54
N GLU A 113 -23.93 -6.55 6.16
CA GLU A 113 -25.27 -5.96 6.23
C GLU A 113 -26.02 -6.06 4.88
N GLY A 114 -25.46 -6.82 3.94
CA GLY A 114 -25.95 -6.95 2.57
C GLY A 114 -25.26 -5.98 1.60
N VAL A 115 -25.92 -5.74 0.47
CA VAL A 115 -25.39 -4.91 -0.61
C VAL A 115 -25.62 -3.43 -0.32
N GLN A 116 -24.57 -2.62 -0.40
CA GLN A 116 -24.61 -1.17 -0.23
C GLN A 116 -23.97 -0.46 -1.41
N ASP A 117 -24.37 0.79 -1.65
CA ASP A 117 -23.72 1.67 -2.62
C ASP A 117 -22.80 2.64 -1.89
N LEU A 118 -21.52 2.61 -2.26
CA LEU A 118 -20.48 3.46 -1.70
C LEU A 118 -20.04 4.52 -2.71
N GLU A 119 -19.69 5.69 -2.19
CA GLU A 119 -18.85 6.64 -2.91
C GLU A 119 -17.38 6.31 -2.69
N VAL A 120 -16.70 5.91 -3.75
CA VAL A 120 -15.30 5.49 -3.71
C VAL A 120 -14.44 6.46 -4.50
N TYR A 121 -13.31 6.83 -3.93
CA TYR A 121 -12.33 7.72 -4.52
C TYR A 121 -11.05 6.95 -4.80
N ARG A 122 -10.39 7.28 -5.92
CA ARG A 122 -9.10 6.69 -6.28
C ARG A 122 -8.17 7.78 -6.80
N TYR A 123 -6.94 7.83 -6.28
CA TYR A 123 -5.85 8.67 -6.78
C TYR A 123 -4.97 7.83 -7.71
N HIS A 124 -4.81 8.23 -8.98
CA HIS A 124 -4.20 7.38 -9.99
C HIS A 124 -3.61 8.13 -11.20
N ALA A 125 -2.88 7.39 -12.05
CA ALA A 125 -2.43 7.88 -13.34
C ALA A 125 -3.59 8.02 -14.35
N ALA A 126 -3.51 9.00 -15.25
CA ALA A 126 -4.61 9.35 -16.18
C ALA A 126 -5.19 8.19 -17.00
N HIS A 127 -4.38 7.19 -17.36
CA HIS A 127 -4.81 6.08 -18.21
C HIS A 127 -5.54 4.95 -17.46
N LEU A 128 -5.69 5.04 -16.13
CA LEU A 128 -6.26 3.97 -15.30
C LEU A 128 -7.63 4.36 -14.76
N ASN A 129 -8.71 3.95 -15.43
CA ASN A 129 -10.09 4.29 -15.02
C ASN A 129 -10.87 3.13 -14.35
N SER A 130 -10.27 1.94 -14.23
CA SER A 130 -10.89 0.78 -13.56
C SER A 130 -10.51 0.71 -12.08
N LEU A 131 -11.41 0.15 -11.26
CA LEU A 131 -11.14 -0.24 -9.88
C LEU A 131 -10.66 -1.70 -9.76
N ALA A 132 -10.71 -2.49 -10.83
CA ALA A 132 -10.28 -3.88 -10.80
C ALA A 132 -8.78 -3.99 -10.51
N ASP A 133 -8.45 -4.76 -9.47
CA ASP A 133 -7.12 -4.91 -8.88
C ASP A 133 -6.50 -3.58 -8.42
N GLN A 134 -7.34 -2.70 -7.83
CA GLN A 134 -6.94 -1.40 -7.32
C GLN A 134 -7.42 -1.15 -5.90
N ASN A 135 -6.69 -0.26 -5.22
CA ASN A 135 -7.16 0.36 -3.99
C ASN A 135 -8.15 1.48 -4.32
N GLY A 136 -9.21 1.57 -3.54
CA GLY A 136 -10.05 2.76 -3.43
C GLY A 136 -10.16 3.19 -1.97
N ALA A 137 -10.80 4.33 -1.73
CA ALA A 137 -10.98 4.85 -0.39
C ALA A 137 -12.26 5.68 -0.28
N SER A 138 -12.74 5.92 0.94
CA SER A 138 -13.69 7.00 1.17
C SER A 138 -13.03 8.37 0.99
N GLN A 139 -13.81 9.45 1.02
CA GLN A 139 -13.28 10.81 0.83
C GLN A 139 -12.21 11.18 1.87
N ILE A 140 -12.43 10.82 3.13
CA ILE A 140 -11.45 11.01 4.22
C ILE A 140 -10.23 10.12 3.97
N GLY A 141 -10.43 8.87 3.57
CA GLY A 141 -9.33 7.93 3.33
C GLY A 141 -8.42 8.32 2.17
N VAL A 142 -8.96 8.81 1.05
CA VAL A 142 -8.13 9.31 -0.07
C VAL A 142 -7.43 10.61 0.30
N THR A 143 -8.08 11.48 1.08
CA THR A 143 -7.45 12.72 1.59
C THR A 143 -6.26 12.39 2.49
N ALA A 144 -6.44 11.46 3.43
CA ALA A 144 -5.37 11.00 4.30
C ALA A 144 -4.20 10.36 3.52
N PHE A 145 -4.49 9.60 2.46
CA PHE A 145 -3.47 9.06 1.57
C PHE A 145 -2.62 10.17 0.94
N ILE A 146 -3.28 11.14 0.28
CA ILE A 146 -2.58 12.21 -0.43
C ILE A 146 -1.82 13.12 0.55
N CYS A 147 -2.43 13.50 1.68
CA CYS A 147 -1.82 14.40 2.65
C CYS A 147 -0.58 13.80 3.34
N GLN A 148 -0.57 12.50 3.64
CA GLN A 148 0.64 11.87 4.16
C GLN A 148 1.73 11.72 3.10
N ALA A 149 1.37 11.33 1.86
CA ALA A 149 2.34 11.24 0.76
C ALA A 149 3.05 12.59 0.51
N ALA A 150 2.29 13.68 0.50
CA ALA A 150 2.82 15.04 0.37
C ALA A 150 3.76 15.47 1.52
N GLY A 151 3.70 14.81 2.68
CA GLY A 151 4.60 15.04 3.81
C GLY A 151 5.96 14.33 3.71
N THR A 152 6.12 13.41 2.75
CA THR A 152 7.30 12.53 2.67
C THR A 152 8.18 12.78 1.45
N ASP A 153 7.92 13.83 0.66
CA ASP A 153 8.51 14.10 -0.66
C ASP A 153 8.37 12.95 -1.67
N ALA A 154 7.64 11.89 -1.32
CA ALA A 154 7.35 10.71 -2.14
C ALA A 154 5.98 10.85 -2.83
N GLU A 155 5.66 12.04 -3.37
CA GLU A 155 4.41 12.21 -4.12
C GLU A 155 4.39 11.20 -5.28
N PRO A 156 3.44 10.25 -5.29
CA PRO A 156 3.31 9.35 -6.43
C PRO A 156 3.00 10.18 -7.68
N THR A 157 3.51 9.75 -8.83
CA THR A 157 3.35 10.42 -10.14
C THR A 157 1.92 10.29 -10.70
N TYR A 158 0.92 10.28 -9.83
CA TYR A 158 -0.48 10.24 -10.18
C TYR A 158 -0.95 11.63 -10.55
N SER A 159 -1.86 11.68 -11.51
CA SER A 159 -2.33 12.93 -12.09
C SER A 159 -3.78 13.20 -11.74
N TRP A 160 -4.59 12.17 -11.49
CA TRP A 160 -6.04 12.29 -11.42
C TRP A 160 -6.61 11.68 -10.14
N ILE A 161 -7.73 12.23 -9.69
CA ILE A 161 -8.59 11.62 -8.67
C ILE A 161 -9.96 11.38 -9.30
N SER A 162 -10.40 10.13 -9.32
CA SER A 162 -11.74 9.75 -9.80
C SER A 162 -12.67 9.41 -8.65
N LYS A 163 -13.94 9.81 -8.77
CA LYS A 163 -15.04 9.51 -7.86
C LYS A 163 -16.00 8.54 -8.53
N TYR A 164 -16.34 7.45 -7.85
CA TYR A 164 -17.18 6.36 -8.33
C TYR A 164 -18.37 6.14 -7.41
N THR A 165 -19.47 5.65 -7.96
CA THR A 165 -20.47 4.89 -7.20
C THR A 165 -20.21 3.42 -7.43
N VAL A 166 -20.00 2.67 -6.35
CA VAL A 166 -19.69 1.24 -6.37
C VAL A 166 -20.71 0.51 -5.52
N SER A 167 -21.32 -0.53 -6.08
CA SER A 167 -22.17 -1.44 -5.30
C SER A 167 -21.29 -2.54 -4.72
N VAL A 168 -21.40 -2.84 -3.43
CA VAL A 168 -20.51 -3.76 -2.71
C VAL A 168 -21.32 -4.64 -1.75
N ASP A 169 -20.94 -5.90 -1.63
CA ASP A 169 -21.32 -6.74 -0.50
C ASP A 169 -20.46 -6.35 0.71
N THR A 170 -21.11 -5.95 1.79
CA THR A 170 -20.46 -5.49 3.02
C THR A 170 -19.95 -6.61 3.92
N ALA A 171 -20.01 -7.86 3.47
CA ALA A 171 -19.26 -8.97 4.07
C ALA A 171 -17.74 -8.80 3.82
N TRP A 172 -17.13 -7.82 4.51
CA TRP A 172 -15.77 -7.36 4.26
C TRP A 172 -14.71 -8.44 4.52
N GLY A 173 -13.80 -8.61 3.57
CA GLY A 173 -12.56 -9.37 3.76
C GLY A 173 -11.44 -8.53 4.36
N ASN A 174 -10.31 -9.18 4.61
CA ASN A 174 -9.07 -8.49 4.97
C ASN A 174 -8.69 -7.55 3.81
N TYR A 175 -8.31 -6.32 4.15
CA TYR A 175 -7.77 -5.40 3.16
C TYR A 175 -6.50 -5.98 2.52
N GLY A 176 -6.46 -5.98 1.18
CA GLY A 176 -5.30 -6.37 0.39
C GLY A 176 -4.54 -5.16 -0.14
N LEU A 177 -3.22 -5.26 -0.20
CA LEU A 177 -2.40 -4.23 -0.85
C LEU A 177 -2.51 -4.41 -2.37
N CYS A 178 -3.22 -3.51 -3.04
CA CYS A 178 -3.32 -3.54 -4.50
C CYS A 178 -2.22 -2.71 -5.17
N ASN A 179 -1.25 -3.38 -5.80
CA ASN A 179 -0.15 -2.76 -6.51
C ASN A 179 0.08 -3.48 -7.85
N LEU A 180 0.54 -2.75 -8.87
CA LEU A 180 0.89 -3.32 -10.19
C LEU A 180 -0.24 -4.17 -10.82
N HIS A 181 -1.50 -3.77 -10.64
CA HIS A 181 -2.68 -4.50 -11.12
C HIS A 181 -2.86 -5.88 -10.48
N ASN A 182 -2.44 -6.04 -9.23
CA ASN A 182 -2.71 -7.22 -8.43
C ASN A 182 -3.06 -6.81 -6.99
N CYS A 183 -4.09 -7.40 -6.41
CA CYS A 183 -4.43 -7.23 -5.00
C CYS A 183 -3.95 -8.43 -4.21
N TRP A 184 -2.98 -8.22 -3.33
CA TRP A 184 -2.52 -9.28 -2.44
C TRP A 184 -3.40 -9.38 -1.19
N THR A 185 -4.38 -10.28 -1.23
CA THR A 185 -5.34 -10.55 -0.15
C THR A 185 -5.48 -12.05 0.13
N LEU A 186 -5.88 -12.41 1.35
CA LEU A 186 -6.20 -13.79 1.73
C LEU A 186 -7.56 -14.25 1.19
N ASN A 187 -8.51 -13.33 1.02
CA ASN A 187 -9.78 -13.61 0.36
C ASN A 187 -9.95 -12.77 -0.92
N PRO A 188 -9.65 -13.32 -2.10
CA PRO A 188 -9.85 -12.60 -3.35
C PRO A 188 -11.33 -12.51 -3.77
N ASN A 189 -12.26 -13.16 -3.08
CA ASN A 189 -13.69 -13.19 -3.43
C ASN A 189 -14.53 -12.16 -2.65
N ALA A 190 -13.92 -11.36 -1.78
CA ALA A 190 -14.59 -10.32 -1.00
C ALA A 190 -13.88 -8.97 -1.21
N VAL A 191 -14.62 -7.86 -1.06
CA VAL A 191 -13.98 -6.55 -0.97
C VAL A 191 -13.25 -6.48 0.37
N GLY A 192 -11.95 -6.22 0.32
CA GLY A 192 -11.18 -5.98 1.55
C GLY A 192 -11.44 -4.58 2.07
N ARG A 193 -11.53 -4.42 3.40
CA ARG A 193 -11.75 -3.12 4.05
C ARG A 193 -10.83 -2.94 5.24
N GLU A 194 -10.34 -1.72 5.43
CA GLU A 194 -9.69 -1.28 6.67
C GLU A 194 -9.94 0.20 6.90
N TYR A 195 -9.73 0.67 8.13
CA TYR A 195 -9.47 2.08 8.35
C TYR A 195 -8.15 2.48 7.70
N SER A 196 -8.08 3.67 7.12
CA SER A 196 -6.89 4.14 6.42
C SER A 196 -5.62 3.95 7.25
N TYR A 197 -4.57 3.40 6.64
CA TYR A 197 -3.30 3.02 7.28
C TYR A 197 -3.38 1.88 8.30
N GLY A 198 -4.44 1.07 8.21
CA GLY A 198 -4.65 -0.10 9.03
C GLY A 198 -4.68 0.18 10.52
N VAL A 199 -5.07 1.39 10.94
CA VAL A 199 -5.05 1.83 12.35
C VAL A 199 -6.09 1.11 13.20
N THR A 200 -5.89 1.11 14.53
CA THR A 200 -6.74 0.43 15.54
C THR A 200 -6.68 -1.09 15.47
N GLU A 201 -7.30 -1.77 16.44
CA GLU A 201 -7.40 -3.24 16.48
C GLU A 201 -8.11 -3.79 15.24
N ASP A 202 -7.59 -4.90 14.70
CA ASP A 202 -8.02 -5.53 13.45
C ASP A 202 -8.13 -4.56 12.27
N SER A 203 -7.32 -3.49 12.30
CA SER A 203 -7.34 -2.40 11.32
C SER A 203 -8.74 -1.81 11.07
N GLY A 204 -9.69 -1.96 12.00
CA GLY A 204 -11.08 -1.55 11.83
C GLY A 204 -11.88 -2.36 10.77
N GLN A 205 -11.38 -3.51 10.30
CA GLN A 205 -11.97 -4.29 9.20
C GLN A 205 -13.49 -4.49 9.36
N CYS A 206 -13.91 -4.95 10.55
CA CYS A 206 -15.31 -5.22 10.88
C CYS A 206 -15.97 -4.14 11.74
N ALA A 207 -15.31 -3.01 11.95
CA ALA A 207 -15.83 -1.91 12.74
C ALA A 207 -16.71 -0.98 11.85
N PRO A 208 -17.64 -0.20 12.46
CA PRO A 208 -18.41 0.82 11.73
C PRO A 208 -17.52 1.81 10.98
N ASP A 209 -18.06 2.57 10.04
CA ASP A 209 -17.29 3.60 9.33
C ASP A 209 -16.68 4.64 10.30
N SER A 210 -15.47 5.06 10.00
CA SER A 210 -14.69 5.97 10.83
C SER A 210 -14.73 7.38 10.29
N PRO A 211 -15.40 8.33 10.99
CA PRO A 211 -15.32 9.74 10.64
C PRO A 211 -13.95 10.35 10.95
N THR A 212 -13.04 9.59 11.59
CA THR A 212 -11.69 10.05 11.96
C THR A 212 -10.65 9.59 10.95
N PHE A 213 -10.72 8.35 10.50
CA PHE A 213 -9.69 7.75 9.65
C PHE A 213 -10.13 7.59 8.20
N GLY A 214 -11.43 7.53 7.95
CA GLY A 214 -11.95 7.02 6.69
C GLY A 214 -11.56 5.56 6.47
N GLU A 215 -11.87 5.07 5.27
CA GLU A 215 -11.79 3.67 4.91
C GLU A 215 -10.95 3.53 3.64
N TRP A 216 -10.15 2.47 3.61
CA TRP A 216 -9.52 1.95 2.41
C TRP A 216 -10.19 0.63 2.02
N TYR A 217 -10.29 0.44 0.70
CA TYR A 217 -10.93 -0.71 0.10
C TYR A 217 -9.99 -1.34 -0.93
N SER A 218 -9.95 -2.66 -0.97
CA SER A 218 -9.20 -3.42 -1.98
C SER A 218 -10.17 -4.15 -2.90
N PHE A 219 -10.23 -3.75 -4.16
CA PHE A 219 -11.15 -4.29 -5.16
C PHE A 219 -10.40 -5.27 -6.06
N THR A 220 -10.61 -6.57 -5.88
CA THR A 220 -10.00 -7.60 -6.74
C THR A 220 -10.82 -7.75 -8.02
N SER A 221 -10.18 -8.03 -9.15
CA SER A 221 -10.89 -8.39 -10.38
C SER A 221 -11.64 -9.71 -10.25
N VAL A 222 -11.16 -10.62 -9.40
CA VAL A 222 -11.78 -11.94 -9.15
C VAL A 222 -13.18 -11.81 -8.56
N SER A 223 -13.42 -10.79 -7.72
CA SER A 223 -14.71 -10.56 -7.09
C SER A 223 -15.57 -9.50 -7.79
N GLU A 224 -15.16 -9.02 -8.97
CA GLU A 224 -15.96 -8.06 -9.75
C GLU A 224 -17.16 -8.76 -10.41
N CYS A 225 -18.36 -8.22 -10.22
CA CYS A 225 -19.55 -8.73 -10.85
C CYS A 225 -19.62 -8.31 -12.32
N PRO A 226 -19.88 -9.25 -13.25
CA PRO A 226 -20.10 -8.92 -14.65
C PRO A 226 -21.24 -7.90 -14.81
N SER A 227 -21.15 -7.08 -15.86
CA SER A 227 -22.19 -6.07 -16.15
C SER A 227 -23.59 -6.69 -16.19
N GLY A 228 -24.51 -6.11 -15.41
CA GLY A 228 -25.90 -6.57 -15.30
C GLY A 228 -26.12 -7.74 -14.31
N VAL A 229 -25.07 -8.30 -13.72
CA VAL A 229 -25.16 -9.30 -12.66
C VAL A 229 -25.25 -8.59 -11.30
N PRO A 230 -26.25 -8.89 -10.45
CA PRO A 230 -26.35 -8.30 -9.11
C PRO A 230 -25.15 -8.64 -8.23
N VAL A 231 -24.73 -7.70 -7.41
CA VAL A 231 -23.72 -7.94 -6.37
C VAL A 231 -24.29 -8.86 -5.30
N GLY A 232 -23.52 -9.87 -4.89
CA GLY A 232 -23.91 -10.76 -3.80
C GLY A 232 -23.29 -12.15 -3.90
N PRO A 233 -23.24 -12.88 -2.76
CA PRO A 233 -22.63 -14.21 -2.69
C PRO A 233 -23.32 -15.23 -3.61
N GLU A 234 -24.60 -15.05 -3.93
CA GLU A 234 -25.35 -15.90 -4.86
C GLU A 234 -24.81 -15.88 -6.30
N ASN A 235 -24.09 -14.82 -6.68
CA ASN A 235 -23.49 -14.65 -8.00
C ASN A 235 -21.96 -14.83 -7.98
N ASN A 236 -21.39 -15.23 -6.85
CA ASN A 236 -19.94 -15.42 -6.65
C ASN A 236 -19.12 -14.17 -7.02
N CYS A 237 -19.62 -12.99 -6.65
CA CYS A 237 -18.95 -11.70 -6.84
C CYS A 237 -19.41 -10.72 -5.75
N SER A 238 -18.54 -9.79 -5.36
CA SER A 238 -18.74 -8.93 -4.18
C SER A 238 -18.78 -7.45 -4.48
N TRP A 239 -18.55 -7.01 -5.72
CA TRP A 239 -18.67 -5.59 -6.07
C TRP A 239 -18.89 -5.33 -7.55
N GLN A 240 -19.40 -4.14 -7.87
CA GLN A 240 -19.54 -3.65 -9.24
C GLN A 240 -19.44 -2.13 -9.28
N THR A 241 -18.68 -1.59 -10.24
CA THR A 241 -18.74 -0.16 -10.56
C THR A 241 -20.10 0.15 -11.19
N LYS A 242 -20.93 0.93 -10.50
CA LYS A 242 -22.19 1.42 -11.07
C LYS A 242 -21.95 2.59 -12.01
N GLN A 243 -21.10 3.53 -11.58
CA GLN A 243 -20.83 4.74 -12.34
C GLN A 243 -19.47 5.35 -11.96
N LEU A 244 -18.72 5.80 -12.96
CA LEU A 244 -17.69 6.83 -12.78
C LEU A 244 -18.40 8.19 -12.80
N LEU A 245 -18.47 8.86 -11.64
CA LEU A 245 -19.21 10.11 -11.49
C LEU A 245 -18.43 11.29 -12.08
N GLN A 246 -17.16 11.40 -11.72
CA GLN A 246 -16.31 12.51 -12.14
C GLN A 246 -14.83 12.15 -11.95
N THR A 247 -13.98 12.75 -12.76
CA THR A 247 -12.53 12.80 -12.53
C THR A 247 -12.07 14.23 -12.37
N ILE A 248 -11.08 14.50 -11.53
CA ILE A 248 -10.43 15.82 -11.44
C ILE A 248 -8.92 15.68 -11.56
N ASP A 249 -8.30 16.71 -12.11
CA ASP A 249 -6.84 16.82 -12.18
C ASP A 249 -6.25 17.28 -10.84
N ILE A 250 -5.18 16.62 -10.38
CA ILE A 250 -4.51 16.93 -9.13
C ILE A 250 -3.93 18.35 -9.14
N ASP A 251 -3.52 18.87 -10.29
CA ASP A 251 -2.98 20.24 -10.39
C ASP A 251 -4.08 21.27 -10.16
N CYS A 252 -5.31 21.00 -10.59
CA CYS A 252 -6.44 21.85 -10.25
C CYS A 252 -6.68 21.86 -8.73
N LEU A 253 -6.65 20.68 -8.10
CA LEU A 253 -6.82 20.55 -6.65
C LEU A 253 -5.68 21.26 -5.87
N LYS A 254 -4.44 21.15 -6.35
CA LYS A 254 -3.28 21.88 -5.80
C LYS A 254 -3.48 23.39 -5.88
N ASN A 255 -4.00 23.90 -7.01
CA ASN A 255 -4.31 25.33 -7.18
C ASN A 255 -5.44 25.83 -6.26
N LEU A 256 -6.31 24.94 -5.79
CA LEU A 256 -7.32 25.25 -4.76
C LEU A 256 -6.74 25.32 -3.33
N GLY A 257 -5.46 25.00 -3.14
CA GLY A 257 -4.79 25.06 -1.83
C GLY A 257 -4.69 23.72 -1.10
N PHE A 258 -5.06 22.60 -1.71
CA PHE A 258 -5.17 21.32 -1.00
C PHE A 258 -3.90 20.90 -0.22
N LEU A 259 -2.70 21.07 -0.80
CA LEU A 259 -1.45 20.75 -0.10
C LEU A 259 -1.12 21.70 1.05
N HIS A 260 -1.58 22.95 0.97
CA HIS A 260 -1.50 23.88 2.10
C HIS A 260 -2.37 23.33 3.23
N ASP A 261 -3.60 22.96 2.92
CA ASP A 261 -4.58 22.48 3.90
C ASP A 261 -4.11 21.17 4.56
N CYS A 262 -3.52 20.24 3.79
CA CYS A 262 -2.90 19.03 4.32
C CYS A 262 -1.86 19.34 5.41
N LYS A 263 -1.01 20.35 5.20
CA LYS A 263 0.02 20.77 6.18
C LYS A 263 -0.61 21.49 7.38
N ALA A 264 -1.73 22.18 7.18
CA ALA A 264 -2.43 22.93 8.22
C ALA A 264 -3.18 22.02 9.21
N ASP A 265 -3.78 20.92 8.73
CA ASP A 265 -4.62 20.03 9.55
C ASP A 265 -3.84 19.19 10.59
N ARG A 266 -2.51 19.05 10.46
CA ARG A 266 -1.60 18.34 11.39
C ARG A 266 -1.91 16.85 11.66
N GLY A 267 -2.86 16.24 10.96
CA GLY A 267 -3.19 14.82 11.06
C GLY A 267 -4.64 14.52 10.71
N PHE A 268 -5.03 13.26 10.93
CA PHE A 268 -6.41 12.81 10.76
C PHE A 268 -7.41 13.65 11.55
N PRO A 269 -8.62 13.93 11.01
CA PRO A 269 -9.16 13.46 9.73
C PRO A 269 -8.81 14.34 8.50
N PHE A 270 -7.86 15.27 8.61
CA PHE A 270 -7.59 16.29 7.57
C PHE A 270 -8.87 17.03 7.13
N PRO A 271 -9.61 17.68 8.07
CA PRO A 271 -10.92 18.23 7.77
C PRO A 271 -10.89 19.37 6.74
N THR A 272 -9.87 20.24 6.78
CA THR A 272 -9.74 21.35 5.84
C THR A 272 -9.39 20.83 4.45
N ALA A 273 -8.42 19.91 4.36
CA ALA A 273 -8.06 19.30 3.09
C ALA A 273 -9.22 18.49 2.49
N THR A 274 -9.97 17.76 3.30
CA THR A 274 -11.17 17.00 2.88
C THR A 274 -12.22 17.93 2.26
N ALA A 275 -12.46 19.10 2.88
CA ALA A 275 -13.34 20.12 2.34
C ALA A 275 -12.81 20.69 1.01
N THR A 276 -11.51 20.88 0.88
CA THR A 276 -10.89 21.34 -0.38
C THR A 276 -10.98 20.28 -1.48
N LEU A 277 -10.86 18.98 -1.16
CA LEU A 277 -11.13 17.89 -2.10
C LEU A 277 -12.58 17.91 -2.59
N GLN A 278 -13.55 18.08 -1.67
CA GLN A 278 -14.96 18.22 -2.02
C GLN A 278 -15.18 19.38 -3.00
N LYS A 279 -14.63 20.55 -2.67
CA LYS A 279 -14.66 21.73 -3.55
C LYS A 279 -13.98 21.47 -4.90
N GLY A 280 -12.93 20.65 -4.93
CA GLY A 280 -12.28 20.19 -6.15
C GLY A 280 -13.26 19.51 -7.10
N PHE A 281 -14.04 18.54 -6.62
CA PHE A 281 -15.08 17.90 -7.44
C PHE A 281 -16.20 18.86 -7.86
N GLU A 282 -16.49 19.91 -7.09
CA GLU A 282 -17.49 20.91 -7.47
C GLU A 282 -17.00 21.92 -8.52
N THR A 283 -15.70 22.15 -8.63
CA THR A 283 -15.15 23.30 -9.40
C THR A 283 -14.10 22.95 -10.44
N CYS A 284 -13.36 21.85 -10.27
CA CYS A 284 -12.35 21.43 -11.23
C CYS A 284 -13.02 20.83 -12.47
N PRO A 285 -12.51 21.15 -13.68
CA PRO A 285 -13.02 20.55 -14.90
C PRO A 285 -12.74 19.05 -14.90
N ASP A 286 -13.71 18.27 -15.37
CA ASP A 286 -13.49 16.85 -15.59
C ASP A 286 -12.71 16.64 -16.89
N PRO A 287 -11.48 16.08 -16.84
CA PRO A 287 -10.67 15.87 -18.04
C PRO A 287 -11.29 14.87 -19.02
N ASN A 288 -12.27 14.06 -18.59
CA ASN A 288 -13.01 13.12 -19.44
C ASN A 288 -14.30 13.73 -20.03
N SER A 289 -14.69 14.95 -19.64
CA SER A 289 -15.86 15.60 -20.24
C SER A 289 -15.61 15.90 -21.72
N PRO A 290 -16.58 15.65 -22.61
CA PRO A 290 -16.46 16.04 -24.01
C PRO A 290 -16.19 17.55 -24.08
N THR A 291 -15.15 17.95 -24.81
CA THR A 291 -14.88 19.37 -25.01
C THR A 291 -16.09 19.99 -25.71
N PRO A 292 -16.69 21.08 -25.20
CA PRO A 292 -17.76 21.75 -25.91
C PRO A 292 -17.30 22.08 -27.34
N PRO A 293 -18.12 21.84 -28.37
CA PRO A 293 -17.75 22.20 -29.72
C PRO A 293 -17.41 23.71 -29.76
N PRO A 294 -16.36 24.13 -30.48
CA PRO A 294 -16.02 25.54 -30.58
C PRO A 294 -17.24 26.29 -31.12
N HIS A 295 -17.68 27.33 -30.40
CA HIS A 295 -18.75 28.21 -30.86
C HIS A 295 -18.31 28.85 -32.18
N SER A 296 -18.92 28.41 -33.28
CA SER A 296 -18.78 28.97 -34.63
C SER A 296 -19.56 30.27 -34.78
#